data_AF-A0A9P4WTY9-F1
#
_entry.id   AF-A0A9P4WTY9-F1
#
_cell.length_a   1.000
_cell.length_b   1.000
_cell.length_c   1.000
_cell.angle_alpha   90.00
_cell.angle_beta   90.00
_cell.angle_gamma   90.00
#
_symmetry.space_group_name_H-M   'P 1'
#
loop_
_entity.id
_entity.type
_entity.pdbx_description
1 polymer ?
#
loop_
_entity_poly.entity_id
_entity_poly.type
_entity_poly.pdbx_seq_one_letter_code
_entity_poly.pdbx_strand_id
1 'polypeptide(L)'
;MADAAPAASPEVTKSTEDAKKRKRKEKESHVLHQTTFRKPTWSYFHLTIITPGTASQTPSASAAPSDSRNVDALTVSTLLMQPLTAYLGITGSAVPIDILHTQGRNTYVRIPRQDARAFRAGLSNWIGSCDAGSVPGVKEGGRVNVAWRVIAEGGSLGLLRGAGEELFGKDGAAY
;
A
#
# COMPACT_ATOMS: atom_id res chain seq x y z
N MET A 1 -43.34 57.18 -63.55
CA MET A 1 -44.16 56.26 -62.73
C MET A 1 -43.42 54.94 -62.72
N ALA A 2 -43.05 54.47 -61.53
CA ALA A 2 -42.00 53.46 -61.32
C ALA A 2 -42.40 52.07 -61.85
N ASP A 3 -41.37 51.40 -62.39
CA ASP A 3 -41.33 50.24 -63.29
C ASP A 3 -41.13 48.94 -62.47
N ALA A 4 -42.03 47.95 -62.58
CA ALA A 4 -41.94 46.68 -63.34
C ALA A 4 -41.22 45.48 -62.65
N ALA A 5 -41.90 44.33 -62.69
CA ALA A 5 -41.51 42.99 -62.20
C ALA A 5 -40.66 42.22 -63.26
N PRO A 6 -40.43 40.87 -63.23
CA PRO A 6 -40.52 39.83 -62.19
C PRO A 6 -39.27 38.87 -62.13
N ALA A 7 -39.42 37.73 -61.45
CA ALA A 7 -38.43 36.71 -61.04
C ALA A 7 -37.93 35.69 -62.09
N ALA A 8 -36.76 35.08 -61.83
CA ALA A 8 -36.37 33.72 -62.25
C ALA A 8 -35.19 33.17 -61.40
N SER A 9 -35.28 31.91 -60.99
CA SER A 9 -34.18 31.01 -60.54
C SER A 9 -33.86 30.05 -61.70
N PRO A 10 -32.67 29.41 -61.87
CA PRO A 10 -32.17 28.40 -60.91
C PRO A 10 -30.63 28.11 -60.85
N GLU A 11 -30.26 27.30 -59.84
CA GLU A 11 -29.29 26.17 -59.82
C GLU A 11 -27.73 26.29 -59.83
N VAL A 12 -27.13 25.51 -58.88
CA VAL A 12 -25.78 24.88 -58.73
C VAL A 12 -24.53 25.81 -58.72
N THR A 13 -23.49 25.67 -57.86
CA THR A 13 -22.70 24.47 -57.51
C THR A 13 -21.63 24.79 -56.44
N LYS A 14 -21.30 23.78 -55.60
CA LYS A 14 -19.96 23.43 -55.03
C LYS A 14 -19.27 24.40 -54.06
N SER A 15 -19.27 24.12 -52.76
CA SER A 15 -18.36 23.22 -52.02
C SER A 15 -16.95 23.79 -51.79
N THR A 16 -16.68 24.17 -50.54
CA THR A 16 -15.33 24.05 -49.95
C THR A 16 -15.45 23.76 -48.46
N GLU A 17 -14.59 22.84 -48.04
CA GLU A 17 -14.48 22.22 -46.74
C GLU A 17 -14.23 23.22 -45.61
N ASP A 18 -14.80 22.97 -44.44
CA ASP A 18 -14.05 23.08 -43.18
C ASP A 18 -14.73 22.27 -42.09
N ALA A 19 -14.21 21.07 -41.86
CA ALA A 19 -14.64 20.15 -40.82
C ALA A 19 -14.30 20.71 -39.43
N LYS A 20 -15.27 21.39 -38.81
CA LYS A 20 -15.17 21.88 -37.44
C LYS A 20 -15.19 20.70 -36.46
N LYS A 21 -14.01 20.10 -36.20
CA LYS A 21 -13.79 19.11 -35.14
C LYS A 21 -14.25 19.68 -33.80
N ARG A 22 -15.39 19.20 -33.31
CA ARG A 22 -15.89 19.49 -31.96
C ARG A 22 -14.89 18.94 -30.94
N LYS A 23 -14.10 19.82 -30.32
CA LYS A 23 -13.33 19.50 -29.10
C LYS A 23 -14.36 19.14 -28.01
N ARG A 24 -14.49 17.85 -27.73
CA ARG A 24 -15.22 17.33 -26.57
C ARG A 24 -14.47 17.82 -25.33
N LYS A 25 -15.03 18.79 -24.60
CA LYS A 25 -14.55 19.10 -23.25
C LYS A 25 -14.71 17.84 -22.41
N GLU A 26 -13.58 17.30 -21.93
CA GLU A 26 -13.60 16.26 -20.90
C GLU A 26 -14.40 16.79 -19.72
N LYS A 27 -15.43 16.03 -19.31
CA LYS A 27 -16.14 16.33 -18.07
C LYS A 27 -15.17 15.98 -16.95
N GLU A 28 -14.79 16.98 -16.16
CA GLU A 28 -14.03 16.75 -14.94
C GLU A 28 -14.75 15.70 -14.09
N SER A 29 -14.03 14.65 -13.72
CA SER A 29 -14.55 13.59 -12.87
C SER A 29 -14.95 14.20 -11.53
N HIS A 30 -16.24 14.34 -11.29
CA HIS A 30 -16.76 14.89 -10.05
C HIS A 30 -16.49 13.90 -8.92
N VAL A 31 -15.67 14.30 -7.96
CA VAL A 31 -15.40 13.49 -6.77
C VAL A 31 -16.71 13.37 -5.99
N LEU A 32 -17.36 12.21 -6.09
CA LEU A 32 -18.67 11.96 -5.49
C LEU A 32 -18.61 11.97 -3.96
N HIS A 33 -17.49 11.54 -3.39
CA HIS A 33 -17.24 11.60 -1.96
C HIS A 33 -15.75 11.72 -1.67
N GLN A 34 -15.36 12.79 -0.99
CA GLN A 34 -14.05 12.96 -0.40
C GLN A 34 -14.17 12.78 1.11
N THR A 35 -13.72 11.63 1.62
CA THR A 35 -13.61 11.38 3.05
C THR A 35 -12.20 11.71 3.50
N THR A 36 -12.07 12.79 4.26
CA THR A 36 -10.80 13.17 4.90
C THR A 36 -10.88 12.75 6.36
N PHE A 37 -10.19 11.67 6.74
CA PHE A 37 -9.96 11.36 8.15
C PHE A 37 -9.07 12.46 8.72
N ARG A 38 -9.68 13.47 9.34
CA ARG A 38 -8.98 14.70 9.74
C ARG A 38 -7.95 14.45 10.85
N LYS A 39 -8.12 13.41 11.68
CA LYS A 39 -7.22 13.06 12.80
C LYS A 39 -7.22 11.56 13.08
N PRO A 40 -6.58 10.72 12.25
CA PRO A 40 -6.41 9.32 12.61
C PRO A 40 -5.55 9.24 13.88
N THR A 41 -6.05 8.54 14.91
CA THR A 41 -5.32 8.32 16.18
C THR A 41 -4.22 7.27 16.01
N TRP A 42 -4.38 6.39 15.04
CA TRP A 42 -3.48 5.29 14.73
C TRP A 42 -2.91 5.42 13.33
N SER A 43 -1.64 5.02 13.18
CA SER A 43 -0.98 4.75 11.93
C SER A 43 -0.82 3.25 11.76
N TYR A 44 -1.11 2.77 10.56
CA TYR A 44 -0.98 1.37 10.19
C TYR A 44 0.26 1.22 9.32
N PHE A 45 0.97 0.12 9.52
CA PHE A 45 2.17 -0.21 8.75
C PHE A 45 2.05 -1.62 8.17
N HIS A 46 2.43 -1.74 6.90
CA HIS A 46 2.72 -3.02 6.27
C HIS A 46 4.24 -3.20 6.24
N LEU A 47 4.69 -4.23 6.95
CA LEU A 47 6.08 -4.58 7.13
C LEU A 47 6.37 -5.95 6.51
N THR A 48 7.60 -6.14 6.04
CA THR A 48 8.08 -7.44 5.59
C THR A 48 9.45 -7.72 6.18
N ILE A 49 9.65 -8.93 6.69
CA ILE A 49 10.96 -9.40 7.15
C ILE A 49 11.82 -9.76 5.94
N ILE A 50 13.03 -9.21 5.90
CA ILE A 50 14.05 -9.52 4.90
C ILE A 50 15.19 -10.29 5.56
N THR A 51 15.71 -11.30 4.87
CA THR A 51 16.95 -12.01 5.22
C THR A 51 17.99 -11.90 4.10
N PRO A 52 19.30 -12.00 4.39
CA PRO A 52 20.34 -12.05 3.37
C PRO A 52 20.13 -13.31 2.52
N GLY A 53 19.71 -13.11 1.27
CA GLY A 53 19.28 -14.17 0.35
C GLY A 53 17.89 -13.93 -0.25
N THR A 54 17.02 -13.19 0.44
CA THR A 54 15.68 -12.85 -0.07
C THR A 54 15.47 -11.35 -0.28
N ALA A 55 16.49 -10.53 -0.06
CA ALA A 55 16.44 -9.08 -0.27
C ALA A 55 16.14 -8.68 -1.71
N SER A 56 16.52 -9.54 -2.67
CA SER A 56 16.30 -9.37 -4.12
C SER A 56 15.02 -10.01 -4.64
N GLN A 57 14.26 -10.72 -3.78
CA GLN A 57 13.00 -11.33 -4.19
C GLN A 57 11.87 -10.31 -4.05
N THR A 58 11.21 -10.00 -5.17
CA THR A 58 9.96 -9.21 -5.20
C THR A 58 8.91 -9.92 -4.33
N PRO A 59 8.08 -9.21 -3.55
CA PRO A 59 7.07 -9.81 -2.67
C PRO A 59 5.91 -10.52 -3.40
N SER A 60 6.06 -10.83 -4.69
CA SER A 60 5.05 -11.51 -5.48
C SER A 60 5.69 -12.56 -6.38
N ALA A 61 5.16 -13.78 -6.28
CA ALA A 61 5.40 -14.95 -7.10
C ALA A 61 6.77 -15.66 -6.97
N SER A 62 6.68 -16.96 -6.68
CA SER A 62 7.72 -18.01 -6.86
C SER A 62 8.76 -18.21 -5.76
N ALA A 63 8.30 -18.64 -4.58
CA ALA A 63 8.96 -19.74 -3.88
C ALA A 63 7.92 -20.85 -3.69
N ALA A 64 8.29 -22.08 -4.06
CA ALA A 64 7.48 -23.28 -3.94
C ALA A 64 6.91 -23.46 -2.49
N PRO A 65 5.82 -24.22 -2.30
CA PRO A 65 5.07 -24.27 -1.06
C PRO A 65 5.76 -25.19 -0.04
N SER A 66 6.95 -24.82 0.40
CA SER A 66 7.68 -25.66 1.36
C SER A 66 7.58 -25.17 2.80
N ASP A 67 6.83 -24.11 3.09
CA ASP A 67 6.27 -23.91 4.43
C ASP A 67 5.14 -22.87 4.36
N SER A 68 3.90 -23.34 4.49
CA SER A 68 2.72 -22.51 4.78
C SER A 68 2.76 -21.96 6.20
N ARG A 69 3.94 -21.59 6.69
CA ARG A 69 4.17 -21.16 8.06
C ARG A 69 4.22 -19.63 8.04
N ASN A 70 3.30 -19.02 8.77
CA ASN A 70 3.34 -17.59 9.03
C ASN A 70 4.39 -17.31 10.10
N VAL A 71 5.03 -16.14 10.04
CA VAL A 71 5.86 -15.68 11.15
C VAL A 71 5.00 -15.54 12.41
N ASP A 72 5.50 -16.06 13.53
CA ASP A 72 4.77 -16.00 14.79
C ASP A 72 4.72 -14.57 15.35
N ALA A 73 3.57 -14.20 15.93
CA ALA A 73 3.35 -12.87 16.48
C ALA A 73 4.31 -12.55 17.62
N LEU A 74 4.72 -13.53 18.43
CA LEU A 74 5.71 -13.33 19.49
C LEU A 74 7.10 -13.01 18.91
N THR A 75 7.49 -13.69 17.84
CA THR A 75 8.74 -13.41 17.11
C THR A 75 8.70 -12.01 16.50
N VAL A 76 7.58 -11.62 15.90
CA VAL A 76 7.38 -10.26 15.40
C VAL A 76 7.52 -9.22 16.52
N SER A 77 6.85 -9.42 17.66
CA SER A 77 6.90 -8.49 18.78
C SER A 77 8.33 -8.29 19.28
N THR A 78 9.06 -9.39 19.51
CA THR A 78 10.46 -9.32 19.96
C THR A 78 11.35 -8.59 18.96
N LEU A 79 11.20 -8.89 17.66
CA LEU A 79 11.94 -8.24 16.57
C LEU A 79 11.56 -6.78 16.32
N LEU A 80 10.37 -6.34 16.72
CA LEU A 80 9.95 -4.93 16.65
C LEU A 80 10.41 -4.14 17.89
N MET A 81 10.46 -4.77 19.06
CA MET A 81 10.94 -4.12 20.28
C MET A 81 12.44 -3.80 20.24
N GLN A 82 13.25 -4.68 19.65
CA GLN A 82 14.70 -4.49 19.51
C GLN A 82 15.09 -3.18 18.79
N PRO A 83 14.62 -2.89 17.55
CA PRO A 83 14.93 -1.64 16.85
C PRO A 83 14.46 -0.41 17.60
N LEU A 84 13.28 -0.47 18.21
CA LEU A 84 12.71 0.69 18.91
C LEU A 84 13.47 1.00 20.19
N THR A 85 13.86 -0.02 20.94
CA THR A 85 14.70 0.15 22.13
C THR A 85 16.10 0.65 21.73
N ALA A 86 16.65 0.17 20.61
CA ALA A 86 17.94 0.65 20.12
C ALA A 86 17.90 2.12 19.64
N TYR A 87 16.80 2.56 19.02
CA TYR A 87 16.67 3.90 18.46
C TYR A 87 16.17 4.95 19.46
N LEU A 88 15.21 4.58 20.32
CA LEU A 88 14.52 5.49 21.25
C LEU A 88 14.83 5.20 22.72
N GLY A 89 15.60 4.16 23.02
CA GLY A 89 15.87 3.74 24.40
C GLY A 89 14.62 3.25 25.12
N ILE A 90 14.49 3.62 26.40
CA ILE A 90 13.36 3.24 27.27
C ILE A 90 12.03 3.68 26.67
N THR A 91 11.97 4.84 26.02
CA THR A 91 10.77 5.34 25.35
C THR A 91 10.30 4.40 24.24
N GLY A 92 11.24 3.80 23.50
CA GLY A 92 10.91 2.83 22.45
C GLY A 92 10.24 1.57 22.96
N SER A 93 10.59 1.14 24.17
CA SER A 93 9.97 -0.02 24.83
C SER A 93 8.54 0.27 25.32
N ALA A 94 8.20 1.55 25.51
CA ALA A 94 6.88 1.99 25.96
C ALA A 94 5.91 2.29 24.80
N VAL A 95 6.36 2.22 23.55
CA VAL A 95 5.49 2.42 22.38
C VAL A 95 4.48 1.28 22.31
N PRO A 96 3.16 1.55 22.36
CA PRO A 96 2.17 0.49 22.25
C PRO A 96 2.06 0.07 20.78
N ILE A 97 2.33 -1.21 20.53
CA ILE A 97 2.33 -1.81 19.19
C ILE A 97 1.35 -2.96 19.22
N ASP A 98 0.37 -2.93 18.31
CA ASP A 98 -0.55 -4.04 18.15
C ASP A 98 -0.33 -4.73 16.80
N ILE A 99 -0.16 -6.05 16.85
CA ILE A 99 -0.01 -6.89 15.67
C ILE A 99 -1.41 -7.29 15.20
N LEU A 100 -1.75 -6.90 13.98
CA LEU A 100 -3.08 -7.11 13.41
C LEU A 100 -3.18 -8.41 12.62
N HIS A 101 -2.15 -8.70 11.82
CA HIS A 101 -2.14 -9.85 10.94
C HIS A 101 -0.71 -10.23 10.55
N THR A 102 -0.44 -11.53 10.44
CA THR A 102 0.81 -12.08 9.90
C THR A 102 0.51 -13.06 8.78
N GLN A 103 1.18 -12.89 7.65
CA GLN A 103 1.04 -13.75 6.47
C GLN A 103 2.42 -13.99 5.86
N GLY A 104 2.93 -15.21 5.99
CA GLY A 104 4.30 -15.55 5.63
C GLY A 104 5.28 -14.61 6.32
N ARG A 105 5.92 -13.72 5.54
CA ARG A 105 6.87 -12.71 6.02
C ARG A 105 6.28 -11.31 6.16
N ASN A 106 5.03 -11.13 5.74
CA ASN A 106 4.32 -9.86 5.81
C ASN A 106 3.62 -9.75 7.16
N THR A 107 3.72 -8.57 7.75
CA THR A 107 3.18 -8.25 9.06
C THR A 107 2.48 -6.90 9.00
N TYR A 108 1.28 -6.85 9.56
CA TYR A 108 0.48 -5.63 9.69
C TYR A 108 0.45 -5.22 11.15
N VAL A 109 0.85 -3.98 11.42
CA VAL A 109 0.85 -3.42 12.76
C VAL A 109 0.15 -2.08 12.80
N ARG A 110 -0.43 -1.74 13.95
CA ARG A 110 -0.89 -0.38 14.26
C ARG A 110 -0.09 0.21 15.40
N ILE A 111 0.13 1.51 15.32
CA ILE A 111 0.96 2.29 16.25
C ILE A 111 0.31 3.66 16.41
N PRO A 112 0.40 4.30 17.59
CA PRO A 112 -0.12 5.65 17.74
C PRO A 112 0.53 6.61 16.75
N ARG A 113 -0.26 7.52 16.20
CA ARG A 113 0.21 8.41 15.13
C ARG A 113 1.39 9.27 15.54
N GLN A 114 1.49 9.64 16.81
CA GLN A 114 2.62 10.44 17.32
C GLN A 114 3.96 9.68 17.23
N ASP A 115 3.94 8.35 17.35
CA ASP A 115 5.15 7.52 17.38
C ASP A 115 5.51 6.96 16.00
N ALA A 116 4.60 7.08 15.02
CA ALA A 116 4.76 6.52 13.67
C ALA A 116 6.06 6.93 12.97
N ARG A 117 6.47 8.21 13.11
CA ARG A 117 7.70 8.72 12.50
C ARG A 117 8.94 8.10 13.15
N ALA A 118 8.95 8.04 14.47
CA ALA A 118 10.04 7.47 15.25
C ALA A 118 10.15 5.96 15.02
N PHE A 119 9.00 5.28 14.94
CA PHE A 119 8.91 3.88 14.58
C PHE A 119 9.55 3.57 13.23
N ARG A 120 9.14 4.30 12.18
CA ARG A 120 9.70 4.13 10.83
C ARG A 120 11.21 4.35 10.80
N ALA A 121 11.68 5.39 11.48
CA ALA A 121 13.11 5.69 11.57
C ALA A 121 13.89 4.56 12.27
N GLY A 122 13.39 4.08 13.41
CA GLY A 122 14.01 2.99 14.16
C GLY A 122 14.10 1.68 13.38
N LEU A 123 13.07 1.33 12.61
CA LEU A 123 13.10 0.14 11.76
C LEU A 123 14.10 0.25 10.60
N SER A 124 14.18 1.43 9.98
CA SER A 124 14.97 1.61 8.74
C SER A 124 16.47 1.42 8.92
N ASN A 125 16.99 1.65 10.13
CA ASN A 125 18.42 1.59 10.44
C ASN A 125 18.81 0.35 11.24
N TRP A 126 17.92 -0.62 11.38
CA TRP A 126 18.14 -1.76 12.26
C TRP A 126 18.33 -3.08 11.50
N ILE A 127 19.33 -3.83 11.94
CA ILE A 127 19.62 -5.19 11.50
C ILE A 127 19.81 -6.02 12.76
N GLY A 128 19.02 -7.06 12.92
CA GLY A 128 19.10 -8.00 14.04
C GLY A 128 19.41 -9.41 13.59
N SER A 129 19.28 -10.35 14.52
CA SER A 129 19.37 -11.78 14.23
C SER A 129 18.34 -12.57 15.03
N CYS A 130 17.70 -13.54 14.38
CA CYS A 130 16.82 -14.51 15.02
C CYS A 130 17.14 -15.92 14.55
N ASP A 131 16.48 -16.91 15.13
CA ASP A 131 16.63 -18.30 14.74
C ASP A 131 16.02 -18.56 13.35
N ALA A 132 16.69 -19.37 12.54
CA ALA A 132 16.25 -19.69 11.18
C ALA A 132 14.84 -20.31 11.15
N GLY A 133 14.50 -21.14 12.15
CA GLY A 133 13.19 -21.78 12.27
C GLY A 133 12.04 -20.82 12.56
N SER A 134 12.35 -19.59 13.02
CA SER A 134 11.33 -18.56 13.29
C SER A 134 10.96 -17.74 12.05
N VAL A 135 11.75 -17.80 10.96
CA VAL A 135 11.52 -17.01 9.74
C VAL A 135 11.14 -17.93 8.58
N PRO A 136 9.93 -17.78 8.02
CA PRO A 136 9.49 -18.62 6.90
C PRO A 136 10.44 -18.53 5.70
N GLY A 137 10.75 -19.66 5.06
CA GLY A 137 11.55 -19.69 3.81
C GLY A 137 13.05 -19.47 3.99
N VAL A 138 13.59 -19.67 5.20
CA VAL A 138 15.03 -19.82 5.44
C VAL A 138 15.32 -21.27 5.78
N LYS A 139 16.42 -21.83 5.26
CA LYS A 139 16.82 -23.21 5.59
C LYS A 139 17.11 -23.29 7.09
N GLU A 140 16.54 -24.29 7.75
CA GLU A 140 16.79 -24.54 9.17
C GLU A 140 18.29 -24.76 9.42
N GLY A 141 18.86 -23.98 10.34
CA GLY A 141 20.28 -24.05 10.67
C GLY A 141 20.84 -22.72 11.17
N GLY A 142 20.82 -22.52 12.49
CA GLY A 142 21.52 -21.44 13.16
C GLY A 142 20.81 -20.07 13.10
N ARG A 143 21.55 -19.01 13.44
CA ARG A 143 21.03 -17.64 13.50
C ARG A 143 21.12 -16.97 12.14
N VAL A 144 20.08 -16.23 11.78
CA VAL A 144 19.95 -15.54 10.50
C VAL A 144 19.79 -14.06 10.77
N ASN A 145 20.49 -13.23 9.98
CA ASN A 145 20.33 -11.79 10.05
C ASN A 145 18.97 -11.37 9.46
N VAL A 146 18.27 -10.49 10.16
CA VAL A 146 16.94 -10.01 9.78
C VAL A 146 16.90 -8.49 9.77
N ALA A 147 16.14 -7.94 8.84
CA ALA A 147 15.83 -6.52 8.79
C ALA A 147 14.37 -6.30 8.42
N TRP A 148 13.83 -5.16 8.82
CA TRP A 148 12.47 -4.77 8.49
C TRP A 148 12.43 -3.89 7.25
N ARG A 149 11.62 -4.27 6.26
CA ARG A 149 11.22 -3.39 5.17
C ARG A 149 9.84 -2.83 5.45
N VAL A 150 9.74 -1.51 5.43
CA VAL A 150 8.45 -0.83 5.42
C VAL A 150 7.94 -0.81 3.98
N ILE A 151 6.86 -1.54 3.70
CA ILE A 151 6.23 -1.55 2.37
C ILE A 151 5.28 -0.37 2.22
N ALA A 152 4.44 -0.14 3.23
CA ALA A 152 3.44 0.93 3.18
C ALA A 152 3.10 1.45 4.59
N GLU A 153 2.67 2.71 4.63
CA GLU A 153 2.19 3.42 5.82
C GLU A 153 0.86 4.10 5.47
N GLY A 154 -0.14 4.03 6.35
CA GLY A 154 -1.46 4.60 6.10
C GLY A 154 -2.23 4.95 7.36
N GLY A 155 -3.13 5.93 7.27
CA GLY A 155 -4.04 6.31 8.37
C GLY A 155 -5.24 5.38 8.56
N SER A 156 -5.44 4.43 7.65
CA SER A 156 -6.42 3.35 7.77
C SER A 156 -5.86 2.07 7.16
N LEU A 157 -6.30 0.91 7.68
CA LEU A 157 -5.85 -0.39 7.20
C LEU A 157 -6.28 -0.66 5.75
N GLY A 158 -7.46 -0.19 5.34
CA GLY A 158 -7.97 -0.35 3.97
C GLY A 158 -7.16 0.41 2.91
N LEU A 159 -6.37 1.40 3.29
CA LEU A 159 -5.51 2.13 2.35
C LEU A 159 -4.16 1.42 2.09
N LEU A 160 -3.78 0.44 2.92
CA LEU A 160 -2.47 -0.21 2.83
C LEU A 160 -2.41 -1.38 1.84
N ARG A 161 -3.56 -1.98 1.47
CA ARG A 161 -3.57 -3.27 0.76
C ARG A 161 -4.62 -3.39 -0.36
N GLY A 162 -5.08 -2.27 -0.92
CA GLY A 162 -6.13 -2.29 -1.95
C GLY A 162 -7.46 -2.81 -1.40
N ALA A 163 -8.31 -3.41 -2.26
CA ALA A 163 -9.73 -3.72 -2.02
C ALA A 163 -10.06 -4.70 -0.86
N GLY A 164 -9.12 -5.06 0.01
CA GLY A 164 -9.36 -5.84 1.23
C GLY A 164 -9.25 -7.36 1.09
N GLU A 165 -9.24 -7.91 -0.13
CA GLU A 165 -9.12 -9.37 -0.38
C GLU A 165 -7.86 -9.98 0.25
N GLU A 166 -6.77 -9.23 0.30
CA GLU A 166 -5.53 -9.76 0.84
C GLU A 166 -5.50 -9.81 2.38
N LEU A 167 -6.41 -9.13 3.08
CA LEU A 167 -6.52 -9.16 4.55
C LEU A 167 -7.52 -10.21 5.06
N PHE A 168 -8.62 -10.42 4.32
CA PHE A 168 -9.72 -11.27 4.75
C PHE A 168 -9.90 -12.52 3.87
N GLY A 169 -9.05 -12.69 2.84
CA GLY A 169 -9.25 -13.70 1.82
C GLY A 169 -10.38 -13.33 0.86
N LYS A 170 -10.52 -14.09 -0.23
CA LYS A 170 -11.62 -13.95 -1.19
C LYS A 170 -12.98 -14.33 -0.58
N ASP A 171 -12.96 -15.13 0.48
CA ASP A 171 -14.14 -15.56 1.21
C ASP A 171 -14.43 -14.56 2.33
N GLY A 172 -14.82 -13.35 1.95
CA GLY A 172 -15.29 -12.32 2.87
C GLY A 172 -16.60 -12.75 3.53
N ALA A 173 -16.53 -13.57 4.57
CA ALA A 173 -17.57 -13.66 5.58
C ALA A 173 -17.51 -12.38 6.42
N ALA A 174 -18.14 -11.33 5.90
CA ALA A 174 -18.54 -10.19 6.71
C ALA A 174 -19.53 -10.71 7.76
N TYR A 175 -19.07 -10.81 9.01
CA TYR A 175 -19.95 -10.86 10.17
C TYR A 175 -20.41 -9.45 10.52
#